data_AF-A0A511QYH1-F1
#
_entry.id   AF-A0A511QYH1-F1
#
_cell.length_a   1.000
_cell.length_b   1.000
_cell.length_c   1.000
_cell.angle_alpha   90.00
_cell.angle_beta   90.00
_cell.angle_gamma   90.00
#
_symmetry.space_group_name_H-M   'P 1'
#
loop_
_entity.id
_entity.type
_entity.pdbx_description
1 polymer ?
#
loop_
_entity_poly.entity_id
_entity_poly.type
_entity_poly.pdbx_seq_one_letter_code
_entity_poly.pdbx_strand_id
1 'polypeptide(L)'
;MSGLRFLIEDYQRLLELRAGAGGRVGQVRAYLEALEAALTGLERLWTDLLADPRFRLALAESPRTPTALLEWLAHDLEQEVRLAVARNPSTPASTLVTLVGNWAGRLAVAFNPCTPAELLKGLAFDGDLDVRQALAANPNTPAEVLALLVHDPEPGVRRKVALNPSTPPHLLWRLAQSKESPLHLALLRNPNTPGEALEAIACDDPSLEERLRRHPNLASSRPLAQADRPEPREGASVGRDGRVSPGHRGRGKPSRAT
;
A
#
# COMPACT_ATOMS: atom_id res chain seq x y z
N MET A 1 -3.53 2.66 -35.88
CA MET A 1 -2.42 3.22 -36.69
C MET A 1 -2.01 4.64 -36.26
N SER A 2 -2.89 5.45 -35.66
CA SER A 2 -2.59 6.85 -35.28
C SER A 2 -1.59 7.02 -34.13
N GLY A 3 -1.58 6.14 -33.11
CA GLY A 3 -0.70 6.30 -31.94
C GLY A 3 0.79 6.03 -32.19
N LEU A 4 1.14 5.09 -33.07
CA LEU A 4 2.52 4.83 -33.48
C LEU A 4 3.06 5.91 -34.40
N ARG A 5 2.20 6.40 -35.29
CA ARG A 5 2.51 7.56 -36.12
C ARG A 5 2.81 8.78 -35.26
N PHE A 6 2.08 8.98 -34.17
CA PHE A 6 2.32 10.07 -33.21
C PHE A 6 3.69 9.97 -32.51
N LEU A 7 4.08 8.78 -32.05
CA LEU A 7 5.42 8.54 -31.48
C LEU A 7 6.56 8.75 -32.49
N ILE A 8 6.32 8.43 -33.76
CA ILE A 8 7.25 8.66 -34.87
C ILE A 8 7.31 10.15 -35.24
N GLU A 9 6.16 10.84 -35.28
CA GLU A 9 6.05 12.28 -35.57
C GLU A 9 6.73 13.13 -34.49
N ASP A 10 6.63 12.75 -33.21
CA ASP A 10 7.33 13.44 -32.11
C ASP A 10 8.86 13.30 -32.22
N TYR A 11 9.33 12.12 -32.66
CA TYR A 11 10.73 11.87 -32.96
C TYR A 11 11.24 12.66 -34.17
N GLN A 12 10.42 12.81 -35.22
CA GLN A 12 10.73 13.64 -36.41
C GLN A 12 10.89 15.11 -36.04
N ARG A 13 10.02 15.64 -35.16
CA ARG A 13 10.09 17.02 -34.66
C ARG A 13 11.40 17.34 -33.95
N LEU A 14 11.92 16.38 -33.17
CA LEU A 14 13.20 16.48 -32.49
C LEU A 14 14.40 16.51 -33.45
N LEU A 15 14.30 15.86 -34.62
CA LEU A 15 15.35 15.85 -35.64
C LEU A 15 15.38 17.15 -36.45
N GLU A 16 14.22 17.71 -36.78
CA GLU A 16 14.10 19.00 -37.49
C GLU A 16 14.67 20.17 -36.68
N LEU A 17 14.42 20.19 -35.36
CA LEU A 17 14.99 21.16 -34.42
C LEU A 17 16.53 21.13 -34.38
N ARG A 18 17.14 19.98 -34.69
CA ARG A 18 18.60 19.80 -34.71
C ARG A 18 19.24 20.14 -36.06
N ALA A 19 18.46 20.11 -37.15
CA ALA A 19 18.90 20.38 -38.51
C ALA A 19 19.02 21.89 -38.85
N GLY A 20 18.57 22.78 -37.96
CA GLY A 20 18.68 24.24 -38.12
C GLY A 20 20.10 24.82 -38.07
N ALA A 21 21.14 24.01 -37.89
CA ALA A 21 22.55 24.43 -37.91
C ALA A 21 23.19 24.10 -39.28
N GLY A 22 23.36 25.13 -40.11
CA GLY A 22 23.63 25.03 -41.54
C GLY A 22 24.82 24.18 -42.01
N GLY A 23 24.60 23.50 -43.15
CA GLY A 23 25.65 22.98 -44.03
C GLY A 23 25.23 21.77 -44.89
N ARG A 24 25.02 22.00 -46.20
CA ARG A 24 24.89 21.02 -47.32
C ARG A 24 23.51 20.33 -47.48
N VAL A 25 22.63 21.00 -48.22
CA VAL A 25 21.29 20.51 -48.62
C VAL A 25 21.28 19.08 -49.20
N GLY A 26 22.30 18.67 -49.96
CA GLY A 26 22.41 17.30 -50.51
C GLY A 26 22.76 16.22 -49.47
N GLN A 27 23.51 16.57 -48.42
CA GLN A 27 23.83 15.63 -47.33
C GLN A 27 22.67 15.52 -46.34
N VAL A 28 21.97 16.64 -46.09
CA VAL A 28 20.72 16.62 -45.32
C VAL A 28 19.67 15.78 -46.04
N ARG A 29 19.51 15.91 -47.36
CA ARG A 29 18.57 15.09 -48.15
C ARG A 29 18.91 13.59 -48.10
N ALA A 30 20.16 13.21 -48.33
CA ALA A 30 20.58 11.80 -48.25
C ALA A 30 20.41 11.22 -46.84
N TYR A 31 20.61 12.03 -45.80
CA TYR A 31 20.35 11.66 -44.42
C TYR A 31 18.85 11.46 -44.14
N LEU A 32 18.00 12.34 -44.65
CA LEU A 32 16.54 12.21 -44.55
C LEU A 32 16.03 10.97 -45.30
N GLU A 33 16.51 10.70 -46.52
CA GLU A 33 16.13 9.50 -47.29
C GLU A 33 16.57 8.21 -46.58
N ALA A 34 17.76 8.19 -45.98
CA ALA A 34 18.23 7.06 -45.17
C ALA A 34 17.40 6.86 -43.88
N LEU A 35 17.00 7.96 -43.24
CA LEU A 35 16.09 7.93 -42.09
C LEU A 35 14.70 7.42 -42.48
N GLU A 36 14.14 7.87 -43.60
CA GLU A 36 12.84 7.39 -44.12
C GLU A 36 12.90 5.90 -44.44
N ALA A 37 13.97 5.41 -45.06
CA ALA A 37 14.14 3.98 -45.33
C ALA A 37 14.29 3.16 -44.03
N ALA A 38 15.03 3.67 -43.03
CA ALA A 38 15.17 3.03 -41.72
C ALA A 38 13.84 3.01 -40.95
N LEU A 39 13.07 4.10 -41.00
CA LEU A 39 11.73 4.20 -40.42
C LEU A 39 10.76 3.23 -41.10
N THR A 40 10.79 3.12 -42.43
CA THR A 40 9.98 2.13 -43.17
C THR A 40 10.33 0.70 -42.78
N GLY A 41 11.63 0.41 -42.59
CA GLY A 41 12.09 -0.89 -42.10
C GLY A 41 11.60 -1.19 -40.68
N LEU A 42 11.66 -0.20 -39.79
CA LEU A 42 11.13 -0.27 -38.43
C LEU A 42 9.62 -0.46 -38.41
N GLU A 43 8.86 0.20 -39.29
CA GLU A 43 7.41 0.04 -39.42
C GLU A 43 7.03 -1.39 -39.79
N ARG A 44 7.76 -2.01 -40.73
CA ARG A 44 7.55 -3.42 -41.09
C ARG A 44 7.85 -4.37 -39.93
N LEU A 45 9.00 -4.21 -39.30
CA LEU A 45 9.35 -5.02 -38.14
C LEU A 45 8.35 -4.85 -37.00
N TRP A 46 7.89 -3.62 -36.78
CA TRP A 46 6.92 -3.32 -35.75
C TRP A 46 5.53 -3.88 -36.06
N THR A 47 5.10 -3.86 -37.32
CA THR A 47 3.83 -4.49 -37.73
C THR A 47 3.88 -6.01 -37.60
N ASP A 48 4.99 -6.64 -37.97
CA ASP A 48 5.19 -8.08 -37.79
C ASP A 48 5.22 -8.47 -36.31
N LEU A 49 5.92 -7.69 -35.47
CA LEU A 49 5.95 -7.90 -34.01
C LEU A 49 4.56 -7.71 -33.40
N LEU A 50 3.83 -6.67 -33.79
CA LEU A 50 2.46 -6.45 -33.32
C LEU A 50 1.47 -7.49 -33.86
N ALA A 51 1.80 -8.30 -34.87
CA ALA A 51 0.94 -9.40 -35.30
C ALA A 51 0.88 -10.50 -34.23
N ASP A 52 1.96 -10.70 -33.46
CA ASP A 52 2.03 -11.68 -32.38
C ASP A 52 1.29 -11.18 -31.11
N PRO A 53 0.20 -11.86 -30.69
CA PRO A 53 -0.52 -11.52 -29.47
C PRO A 53 0.35 -11.54 -28.21
N ARG A 54 1.39 -12.39 -28.17
CA ARG A 54 2.30 -12.47 -27.01
C ARG A 54 3.13 -11.21 -26.86
N PHE A 55 3.55 -10.63 -27.98
CA PHE A 55 4.27 -9.36 -27.96
C PHE A 55 3.34 -8.22 -27.53
N ARG A 56 2.10 -8.19 -28.05
CA ARG A 56 1.08 -7.21 -27.61
C ARG A 56 0.75 -7.34 -26.12
N LEU A 57 0.67 -8.56 -25.60
CA LEU A 57 0.48 -8.83 -24.17
C LEU A 57 1.67 -8.30 -23.34
N ALA A 58 2.90 -8.62 -23.74
CA ALA A 58 4.10 -8.12 -23.05
C ALA A 58 4.17 -6.57 -23.02
N LEU A 59 3.73 -5.92 -24.10
CA LEU A 59 3.56 -4.47 -24.12
C LEU A 59 2.48 -4.02 -23.15
N ALA A 60 1.31 -4.66 -23.13
CA ALA A 60 0.24 -4.31 -22.20
C ALA A 60 0.62 -4.49 -20.72
N GLU A 61 1.45 -5.48 -20.38
CA GLU A 61 1.90 -5.75 -19.01
C GLU A 61 2.99 -4.80 -18.51
N SER A 62 3.77 -4.22 -19.43
CA SER A 62 4.90 -3.36 -19.06
C SER A 62 4.42 -2.02 -18.46
N PRO A 63 4.81 -1.66 -17.21
CA PRO A 63 4.42 -0.38 -16.60
C PRO A 63 4.99 0.85 -17.33
N ARG A 64 5.97 0.65 -18.22
CA ARG A 64 6.61 1.73 -19.00
C ARG A 64 5.93 1.97 -20.34
N THR A 65 4.89 1.21 -20.66
CA THR A 65 4.20 1.32 -21.94
C THR A 65 3.50 2.68 -22.04
N PRO A 66 3.75 3.45 -23.11
CA PRO A 66 3.12 4.75 -23.30
C PRO A 66 1.59 4.65 -23.29
N THR A 67 0.94 5.65 -22.70
CA THR A 67 -0.52 5.71 -22.56
C THR A 67 -1.24 5.57 -23.92
N ALA A 68 -0.74 6.22 -24.97
CA ALA A 68 -1.29 6.12 -26.31
C ALA A 68 -1.25 4.69 -26.89
N LEU A 69 -0.24 3.90 -26.52
CA LEU A 69 -0.16 2.50 -26.92
C LEU A 69 -1.13 1.63 -26.09
N LEU A 70 -1.29 1.92 -24.80
CA LEU A 70 -2.29 1.27 -23.94
C LEU A 70 -3.72 1.55 -24.42
N GLU A 71 -4.02 2.79 -24.81
CA GLU A 71 -5.31 3.18 -25.43
C GLU A 71 -5.60 2.38 -26.70
N TRP A 72 -4.57 2.14 -27.52
CA TRP A 72 -4.71 1.31 -28.72
C TRP A 72 -4.93 -0.16 -28.37
N LEU A 73 -4.13 -0.72 -27.44
CA LEU A 73 -4.25 -2.10 -26.97
C LEU A 73 -5.56 -2.37 -26.20
N ALA A 74 -6.23 -1.35 -25.67
CA ALA A 74 -7.53 -1.50 -25.04
C ALA A 74 -8.61 -2.02 -26.00
N HIS A 75 -8.38 -1.86 -27.32
CA HIS A 75 -9.25 -2.33 -28.38
C HIS A 75 -8.70 -3.60 -29.07
N ASP A 76 -7.74 -4.29 -28.45
CA ASP A 76 -7.18 -5.54 -28.99
C ASP A 76 -8.28 -6.60 -29.16
N LEU A 77 -8.12 -7.47 -30.15
CA LEU A 77 -9.03 -8.59 -30.38
C LEU A 77 -8.93 -9.60 -29.24
N GLU A 78 -7.73 -9.79 -28.69
CA GLU A 78 -7.49 -10.74 -27.61
C GLU A 78 -7.90 -10.17 -26.26
N GLN A 79 -8.78 -10.89 -25.57
CA GLN A 79 -9.27 -10.47 -24.26
C GLN A 79 -8.14 -10.35 -23.25
N GLU A 80 -7.17 -11.25 -23.28
CA GLU A 80 -6.03 -11.24 -22.36
C GLU A 80 -5.22 -9.95 -22.45
N VAL A 81 -5.00 -9.44 -23.66
CA VAL A 81 -4.32 -8.15 -23.89
C VAL A 81 -5.15 -7.00 -23.28
N ARG A 82 -6.47 -6.96 -23.52
CA ARG A 82 -7.35 -5.94 -22.94
C ARG A 82 -7.34 -5.97 -21.41
N LEU A 83 -7.29 -7.16 -20.80
CA LEU A 83 -7.21 -7.31 -19.35
C LEU A 83 -5.85 -6.89 -18.79
N ALA A 84 -4.76 -7.15 -19.51
CA ALA A 84 -3.44 -6.65 -19.14
C ALA A 84 -3.40 -5.11 -19.19
N VAL A 85 -4.00 -4.49 -20.21
CA VAL A 85 -4.19 -3.03 -20.25
C VAL A 85 -4.98 -2.55 -19.03
N ALA A 86 -6.11 -3.20 -18.70
CA ALA A 86 -6.91 -2.80 -17.54
C ALA A 86 -6.12 -2.87 -16.21
N ARG A 87 -5.19 -3.81 -16.06
CA ARG A 87 -4.35 -3.97 -14.86
C ARG A 87 -3.13 -3.05 -14.82
N ASN A 88 -2.73 -2.49 -15.96
CA ASN A 88 -1.52 -1.68 -16.05
C ASN A 88 -1.70 -0.33 -15.30
N PRO A 89 -0.82 0.01 -14.34
CA PRO A 89 -0.91 1.26 -13.57
C PRO A 89 -0.82 2.53 -14.42
N SER A 90 -0.21 2.45 -15.60
CA SER A 90 -0.08 3.57 -16.53
C SER A 90 -1.31 3.75 -17.43
N THR A 91 -2.34 2.90 -17.32
CA THR A 91 -3.54 3.01 -18.16
C THR A 91 -4.38 4.23 -17.77
N PRO A 92 -4.70 5.11 -18.74
CA PRO A 92 -5.51 6.29 -18.48
C PRO A 92 -6.91 5.95 -17.94
N ALA A 93 -7.42 6.83 -17.08
CA ALA A 93 -8.75 6.74 -16.50
C ALA A 93 -9.86 6.54 -17.55
N SER A 94 -9.81 7.30 -18.64
CA SER A 94 -10.77 7.21 -19.76
C SER A 94 -10.78 5.83 -20.40
N THR A 95 -9.62 5.18 -20.49
CA THR A 95 -9.47 3.83 -21.04
C THR A 95 -9.97 2.76 -20.07
N LEU A 96 -9.75 2.91 -18.77
CA LEU A 96 -10.29 1.98 -17.77
C LEU A 96 -11.82 1.91 -17.81
N VAL A 97 -12.48 3.05 -18.05
CA VAL A 97 -13.94 3.12 -18.19
C VAL A 97 -14.45 2.27 -19.36
N THR A 98 -13.70 2.11 -20.45
CA THR A 98 -14.15 1.29 -21.58
C THR A 98 -13.96 -0.21 -21.35
N LEU A 99 -13.13 -0.59 -20.36
CA LEU A 99 -12.74 -1.97 -20.10
C LEU A 99 -13.62 -2.70 -19.08
N VAL A 100 -14.62 -2.03 -18.47
CA VAL A 100 -15.53 -2.65 -17.46
C VAL A 100 -16.68 -3.48 -18.05
N GLY A 101 -16.71 -3.70 -19.37
CA GLY A 101 -17.87 -4.27 -20.07
C GLY A 101 -18.24 -5.73 -19.71
N ASN A 102 -17.33 -6.49 -19.10
CA ASN A 102 -17.60 -7.87 -18.64
C ASN A 102 -16.96 -8.14 -17.28
N TRP A 103 -17.23 -9.32 -16.69
CA TRP A 103 -16.77 -9.67 -15.35
C TRP A 103 -15.24 -9.51 -15.20
N ALA A 104 -14.47 -10.04 -16.14
CA ALA A 104 -13.01 -10.03 -16.10
C ALA A 104 -12.46 -8.60 -16.21
N GLY A 105 -13.12 -7.76 -17.01
CA GLY A 105 -12.82 -6.34 -17.14
C GLY A 105 -13.04 -5.57 -15.84
N ARG A 106 -14.20 -5.77 -15.19
CA ARG A 106 -14.49 -5.17 -13.87
C ARG A 106 -13.49 -5.60 -12.81
N LEU A 107 -13.15 -6.89 -12.79
CA LEU A 107 -12.14 -7.43 -11.88
C LEU A 107 -10.77 -6.81 -12.12
N ALA A 108 -10.33 -6.72 -13.38
CA ALA A 108 -9.05 -6.13 -13.76
C ALA A 108 -8.95 -4.64 -13.38
N VAL A 109 -10.03 -3.88 -13.62
CA VAL A 109 -10.14 -2.47 -13.22
C VAL A 109 -10.14 -2.33 -11.69
N ALA A 110 -10.85 -3.18 -10.96
CA ALA A 110 -10.84 -3.18 -9.50
C ALA A 110 -9.44 -3.50 -8.92
N PHE A 111 -8.64 -4.31 -9.60
CA PHE A 111 -7.26 -4.61 -9.19
C PHE A 111 -6.26 -3.49 -9.49
N ASN A 112 -6.54 -2.61 -10.45
CA ASN A 112 -5.57 -1.61 -10.87
C ASN A 112 -5.41 -0.52 -9.78
N PRO A 113 -4.20 -0.34 -9.23
CA PRO A 113 -3.97 0.60 -8.13
C PRO A 113 -4.18 2.06 -8.54
N CYS A 114 -4.24 2.39 -9.83
CA CYS A 114 -4.45 3.74 -10.34
C CYS A 114 -5.89 3.99 -10.83
N THR A 115 -6.81 3.06 -10.58
CA THR A 115 -8.22 3.23 -10.96
C THR A 115 -8.85 4.44 -10.25
N PRO A 116 -9.54 5.33 -10.99
CA PRO A 116 -10.20 6.49 -10.41
C PRO A 116 -11.24 6.11 -9.35
N ALA A 117 -11.30 6.91 -8.29
CA ALA A 117 -12.27 6.77 -7.20
C ALA A 117 -13.71 6.59 -7.68
N GLU A 118 -14.17 7.41 -8.63
CA GLU A 118 -15.54 7.33 -9.16
C GLU A 118 -15.84 6.01 -9.86
N LEU A 119 -14.86 5.43 -10.55
CA LEU A 119 -15.02 4.12 -11.19
C LEU A 119 -15.06 3.00 -10.14
N LEU A 120 -14.24 3.09 -9.10
CA LEU A 120 -14.26 2.16 -7.96
C LEU A 120 -15.59 2.22 -7.19
N LYS A 121 -16.18 3.41 -7.01
CA LYS A 121 -17.52 3.57 -6.40
C LYS A 121 -18.58 2.82 -7.19
N GLY A 122 -18.54 2.89 -8.52
CA GLY A 122 -19.46 2.15 -9.40
C GLY A 122 -19.39 0.63 -9.23
N LEU A 123 -18.25 0.09 -8.76
CA LEU A 123 -18.05 -1.34 -8.52
C LEU A 123 -18.38 -1.78 -7.09
N ALA A 124 -18.76 -0.86 -6.18
CA ALA A 124 -19.00 -1.16 -4.76
C ALA A 124 -20.09 -2.21 -4.52
N PHE A 125 -21.07 -2.27 -5.42
CA PHE A 125 -22.21 -3.18 -5.34
C PHE A 125 -22.14 -4.30 -6.39
N ASP A 126 -20.95 -4.60 -6.92
CA ASP A 126 -20.80 -5.69 -7.88
C ASP A 126 -21.31 -7.00 -7.29
N GLY A 127 -22.11 -7.74 -8.05
CA GLY A 127 -22.62 -9.04 -7.60
C GLY A 127 -21.51 -10.08 -7.45
N ASP A 128 -20.40 -9.90 -8.17
CA ASP A 128 -19.28 -10.82 -8.16
C ASP A 128 -18.37 -10.63 -6.93
N LEU A 129 -18.08 -11.73 -6.26
CA LEU A 129 -17.26 -11.72 -5.05
C LEU A 129 -15.82 -11.29 -5.32
N ASP A 130 -15.21 -11.76 -6.41
CA ASP A 130 -13.81 -11.49 -6.70
C ASP A 130 -13.62 -9.99 -7.00
N VAL A 131 -14.60 -9.37 -7.65
CA VAL A 131 -14.60 -7.92 -7.89
C VAL A 131 -14.66 -7.15 -6.56
N ARG A 132 -15.56 -7.52 -5.64
CA ARG A 132 -15.65 -6.86 -4.32
C ARG A 132 -14.39 -7.06 -3.48
N GLN A 133 -13.76 -8.23 -3.55
CA GLN A 133 -12.49 -8.47 -2.87
C GLN A 133 -11.33 -7.65 -3.46
N ALA A 134 -11.26 -7.55 -4.80
CA ALA A 134 -10.27 -6.72 -5.48
C ALA A 134 -10.45 -5.25 -5.11
N LEU A 135 -11.69 -4.77 -5.13
CA LEU A 135 -12.06 -3.43 -4.70
C LEU A 135 -11.66 -3.16 -3.24
N ALA A 136 -11.97 -4.07 -2.31
CA ALA A 136 -11.57 -3.94 -0.91
C ALA A 136 -10.04 -3.95 -0.72
N ALA A 137 -9.28 -4.60 -1.61
CA ALA A 137 -7.83 -4.68 -1.54
C ALA A 137 -7.11 -3.49 -2.20
N ASN A 138 -7.79 -2.73 -3.05
CA ASN A 138 -7.18 -1.67 -3.85
C ASN A 138 -6.83 -0.45 -2.98
N PRO A 139 -5.57 0.03 -2.98
CA PRO A 139 -5.14 1.14 -2.15
C PRO A 139 -5.80 2.49 -2.52
N ASN A 140 -6.36 2.63 -3.72
CA ASN A 140 -7.08 3.84 -4.13
C ASN A 140 -8.60 3.76 -3.87
N THR A 141 -9.08 2.70 -3.22
CA THR A 141 -10.50 2.58 -2.87
C THR A 141 -10.91 3.67 -1.88
N PRO A 142 -11.94 4.48 -2.22
CA PRO A 142 -12.38 5.57 -1.36
C PRO A 142 -12.87 5.07 0.00
N ALA A 143 -12.64 5.89 1.03
CA ALA A 143 -13.07 5.60 2.41
C ALA A 143 -14.58 5.29 2.51
N GLU A 144 -15.42 5.97 1.73
CA GLU A 144 -16.87 5.72 1.67
C GLU A 144 -17.21 4.33 1.11
N VAL A 145 -16.45 3.83 0.14
CA VAL A 145 -16.61 2.47 -0.40
C VAL A 145 -16.13 1.45 0.62
N LEU A 146 -15.00 1.70 1.29
CA LEU A 146 -14.52 0.84 2.38
C LEU A 146 -15.52 0.79 3.56
N ALA A 147 -16.21 1.89 3.84
CA ALA A 147 -17.27 1.95 4.85
C ALA A 147 -18.50 1.11 4.50
N LEU A 148 -18.78 0.89 3.21
CA LEU A 148 -19.80 -0.06 2.77
C LEU A 148 -19.30 -1.50 2.90
N LEU A 149 -18.09 -1.78 2.40
CA LEU A 149 -17.50 -3.12 2.34
C LEU A 149 -17.15 -3.69 3.72
N VAL A 150 -17.02 -2.85 4.76
CA VAL A 150 -16.86 -3.31 6.15
C VAL A 150 -18.06 -4.17 6.62
N HIS A 151 -19.22 -3.99 6.00
CA HIS A 151 -20.47 -4.71 6.26
C HIS A 151 -20.77 -5.77 5.20
N ASP A 152 -19.85 -6.03 4.27
CA ASP A 152 -20.04 -7.07 3.25
C ASP A 152 -20.29 -8.43 3.93
N PRO A 153 -21.26 -9.24 3.47
CA PRO A 153 -21.55 -10.54 4.06
C PRO A 153 -20.37 -11.52 3.99
N GLU A 154 -19.50 -11.38 3.00
CA GLU A 154 -18.37 -12.29 2.81
C GLU A 154 -17.18 -11.92 3.71
N PRO A 155 -16.74 -12.82 4.62
CA PRO A 155 -15.58 -12.57 5.49
C PRO A 155 -14.30 -12.24 4.72
N GLY A 156 -14.12 -12.82 3.52
CA GLY A 156 -12.98 -12.51 2.65
C GLY A 156 -12.89 -11.04 2.26
N VAL A 157 -14.03 -10.38 2.00
CA VAL A 157 -14.10 -8.96 1.67
C VAL A 157 -13.76 -8.11 2.89
N ARG A 158 -14.39 -8.38 4.05
CA ARG A 158 -14.10 -7.67 5.30
C ARG A 158 -12.63 -7.76 5.68
N ARG A 159 -12.00 -8.92 5.47
CA ARG A 159 -10.57 -9.14 5.68
C ARG A 159 -9.70 -8.28 4.76
N LYS A 160 -10.10 -8.09 3.50
CA LYS A 160 -9.39 -7.19 2.58
C LYS A 160 -9.52 -5.72 3.01
N VAL A 161 -10.69 -5.30 3.49
CA VAL A 161 -10.87 -3.97 4.10
C VAL A 161 -9.93 -3.79 5.30
N ALA A 162 -9.85 -4.78 6.20
CA ALA A 162 -8.94 -4.74 7.34
C ALA A 162 -7.46 -4.61 6.94
N LEU A 163 -7.04 -5.22 5.82
CA LEU A 163 -5.66 -5.16 5.30
C LEU A 163 -5.35 -3.88 4.50
N ASN A 164 -6.37 -3.17 4.03
CA ASN A 164 -6.17 -2.07 3.11
C ASN A 164 -5.54 -0.86 3.82
N PRO A 165 -4.41 -0.33 3.33
CA PRO A 165 -3.73 0.81 3.96
C PRO A 165 -4.56 2.09 3.95
N SER A 166 -5.53 2.22 3.05
CA SER A 166 -6.42 3.39 2.95
C SER A 166 -7.66 3.29 3.83
N THR A 167 -7.83 2.19 4.59
CA THR A 167 -8.95 2.05 5.52
C THR A 167 -8.81 3.03 6.70
N PRO A 168 -9.80 3.92 6.91
CA PRO A 168 -9.77 4.85 8.03
C PRO A 168 -9.71 4.16 9.41
N PRO A 169 -8.99 4.72 10.40
CA PRO A 169 -8.84 4.13 11.73
C PRO A 169 -10.16 3.79 12.43
N HIS A 170 -11.20 4.62 12.27
CA HIS A 170 -12.51 4.36 12.89
C HIS A 170 -13.22 3.12 12.32
N LEU A 171 -12.96 2.75 11.06
CA LEU A 171 -13.46 1.50 10.47
C LEU A 171 -12.64 0.30 10.95
N LEU A 172 -11.32 0.46 11.11
CA LEU A 172 -10.46 -0.57 11.70
C LEU A 172 -10.86 -0.88 13.15
N TRP A 173 -11.19 0.15 13.94
CA TRP A 173 -11.76 0.01 15.28
C TRP A 173 -13.08 -0.77 15.27
N ARG A 174 -13.96 -0.53 14.28
CA ARG A 174 -15.20 -1.28 14.14
C ARG A 174 -14.95 -2.76 13.83
N LEU A 175 -14.00 -3.06 12.94
CA LEU A 175 -13.62 -4.43 12.61
C LEU A 175 -12.98 -5.14 13.81
N ALA A 176 -12.23 -4.43 14.65
CA ALA A 176 -11.62 -4.99 15.86
C ALA A 176 -12.65 -5.51 16.87
N GLN A 177 -13.80 -4.85 16.96
CA GLN A 177 -14.92 -5.27 17.82
C GLN A 177 -15.66 -6.52 17.31
N SER A 178 -15.34 -7.01 16.11
CA SER A 178 -15.89 -8.27 15.63
C SER A 178 -15.20 -9.44 16.33
N LYS A 179 -15.94 -10.52 16.59
CA LYS A 179 -15.39 -11.78 17.15
C LYS A 179 -14.72 -12.67 16.10
N GLU A 180 -14.40 -12.12 14.93
CA GLU A 180 -13.86 -12.87 13.82
C GLU A 180 -12.33 -12.91 13.90
N SER A 181 -11.78 -14.04 14.36
CA SER A 181 -10.33 -14.25 14.47
C SER A 181 -9.53 -13.92 13.18
N PRO A 182 -10.01 -14.23 11.95
CA PRO A 182 -9.31 -13.82 10.73
C PRO A 182 -9.16 -12.30 10.53
N LEU A 183 -10.06 -11.50 11.11
CA LEU A 183 -9.98 -10.03 11.05
C LEU A 183 -8.92 -9.49 12.01
N HIS A 184 -8.78 -10.06 13.20
CA HIS A 184 -7.73 -9.66 14.15
C HIS A 184 -6.32 -9.79 13.56
N LEU A 185 -6.04 -10.89 12.86
CA LEU A 185 -4.75 -11.07 12.17
C LEU A 185 -4.54 -10.08 11.01
N ALA A 186 -5.60 -9.66 10.33
CA ALA A 186 -5.52 -8.65 9.28
C ALA A 186 -5.24 -7.26 9.85
N LEU A 187 -5.91 -6.90 10.95
CA LEU A 187 -5.72 -5.64 11.66
C LEU A 187 -4.29 -5.50 12.18
N LEU A 188 -3.69 -6.57 12.70
CA LEU A 188 -2.28 -6.61 13.11
C LEU A 188 -1.28 -6.37 11.97
N ARG A 189 -1.70 -6.51 10.72
CA ARG A 189 -0.84 -6.26 9.56
C ARG A 189 -1.07 -4.89 8.95
N ASN A 190 -2.10 -4.17 9.39
CA ASN A 190 -2.42 -2.85 8.87
C ASN A 190 -1.71 -1.78 9.71
N PRO A 191 -0.79 -1.00 9.11
CA PRO A 191 -0.02 0.01 9.83
C PRO A 191 -0.88 1.16 10.39
N ASN A 192 -2.14 1.29 9.97
CA ASN A 192 -3.06 2.32 10.41
C ASN A 192 -4.04 1.84 11.50
N THR A 193 -3.91 0.60 11.99
CA THR A 193 -4.75 0.10 13.08
C THR A 193 -4.50 0.90 14.36
N PRO A 194 -5.53 1.53 14.95
CA PRO A 194 -5.36 2.37 16.14
C PRO A 194 -4.97 1.55 17.38
N GLY A 195 -4.25 2.18 18.31
CA GLY A 195 -3.74 1.50 19.52
C GLY A 195 -4.87 0.90 20.37
N GLU A 196 -5.98 1.62 20.50
CA GLU A 196 -7.17 1.17 21.23
C GLU A 196 -7.75 -0.11 20.63
N ALA A 197 -7.78 -0.23 19.29
CA ALA A 197 -8.21 -1.46 18.62
C ALA A 197 -7.30 -2.64 18.95
N LEU A 198 -5.99 -2.41 18.99
CA LEU A 198 -5.01 -3.43 19.33
C LEU A 198 -5.17 -3.87 20.80
N GLU A 199 -5.44 -2.95 21.71
CA GLU A 199 -5.73 -3.26 23.11
C GLU A 199 -7.02 -4.08 23.27
N ALA A 200 -8.08 -3.72 22.55
CA ALA A 200 -9.32 -4.51 22.55
C ALA A 200 -9.09 -5.95 22.05
N ILE A 201 -8.32 -6.11 20.97
CA ILE A 201 -7.92 -7.44 20.46
C ILE A 201 -7.10 -8.20 21.49
N ALA A 202 -6.20 -7.53 22.23
CA ALA A 202 -5.40 -8.16 23.28
C ALA A 202 -6.26 -8.73 24.42
N CYS A 203 -7.33 -8.01 24.79
CA CYS A 203 -8.28 -8.46 25.80
C CYS A 203 -9.10 -9.66 25.32
N ASP A 204 -9.51 -9.67 24.05
CA ASP A 204 -10.36 -10.72 23.49
C ASP A 204 -9.59 -12.00 23.11
N ASP A 205 -8.34 -11.88 22.62
CA ASP A 205 -7.47 -12.99 22.25
C ASP A 205 -6.04 -12.82 22.79
N PRO A 206 -5.79 -13.28 24.04
CA PRO A 206 -4.46 -13.21 24.66
C PRO A 206 -3.37 -13.96 23.88
N SER A 207 -3.73 -14.91 23.00
CA SER A 207 -2.73 -15.64 22.19
C SER A 207 -2.00 -14.74 21.18
N LEU A 208 -2.57 -13.58 20.87
CA LEU A 208 -2.01 -12.61 19.94
C LEU A 208 -1.07 -11.59 20.61
N GLU A 209 -0.89 -11.64 21.93
CA GLU A 209 -0.17 -10.62 22.71
C GLU A 209 1.27 -10.40 22.21
N GLU A 210 1.99 -11.46 21.86
CA GLU A 210 3.36 -11.35 21.33
C GLU A 210 3.42 -10.62 19.97
N ARG A 211 2.40 -10.82 19.12
CA ARG A 211 2.30 -10.12 17.83
C ARG A 211 1.89 -8.66 18.03
N LEU A 212 0.97 -8.41 18.96
CA LEU A 212 0.50 -7.09 19.36
C LEU A 212 1.64 -6.21 19.87
N ARG A 213 2.52 -6.74 20.73
CA ARG A 213 3.69 -6.01 21.27
C ARG A 213 4.67 -5.53 20.18
N ARG A 214 4.71 -6.20 19.03
CA ARG A 214 5.57 -5.83 17.90
C ARG A 214 4.91 -4.81 16.97
N HIS A 215 3.63 -4.49 17.18
CA HIS A 215 2.91 -3.54 16.33
C HIS A 215 3.33 -2.10 16.63
N PRO A 216 3.69 -1.29 15.61
CA PRO A 216 4.20 0.07 15.81
C PRO A 216 3.24 0.95 16.64
N ASN A 217 1.94 0.86 16.38
CA ASN A 217 0.95 1.75 17.02
C ASN A 217 0.60 1.37 18.47
N LEU A 218 0.91 0.14 18.93
CA LEU A 218 0.71 -0.25 20.33
C LEU A 218 1.89 0.18 21.20
N ALA A 219 3.10 0.16 20.65
CA ALA A 219 4.28 0.67 21.34
C ALA A 219 4.22 2.19 21.56
N SER A 220 3.56 2.92 20.66
CA SER A 220 3.36 4.37 20.76
C SER A 220 2.21 4.80 21.69
N SER A 221 1.24 3.91 22.00
CA SER A 221 0.12 4.22 22.90
C SER A 221 0.46 4.06 24.38
N ARG A 222 1.49 3.27 24.72
CA ARG A 222 2.04 3.22 26.08
C ARG A 222 3.05 4.36 26.28
N PRO A 223 2.81 5.32 27.19
CA PRO A 223 3.94 6.01 27.82
C PRO A 223 4.83 4.93 28.42
N LEU A 224 6.16 5.09 28.37
CA LEU A 224 7.14 4.26 29.07
C LEU A 224 6.94 4.37 30.60
N ALA A 225 5.84 3.83 31.14
CA ALA A 225 5.71 3.48 32.54
C ALA A 225 6.34 2.09 32.70
N GLN A 226 7.67 2.07 32.71
CA GLN A 226 8.42 0.94 33.24
C GLN A 226 8.12 0.82 34.74
N ALA A 227 7.55 -0.34 35.07
CA ALA A 227 7.90 -1.16 36.22
C ALA A 227 7.55 -0.64 37.62
N ASP A 228 6.28 -0.80 38.01
CA ASP A 228 5.98 -1.31 39.36
C ASP A 228 6.54 -2.73 39.48
N ARG A 229 7.83 -2.83 39.79
CA ARG A 229 8.34 -3.94 40.60
C ARG A 229 8.20 -3.49 42.04
N PRO A 230 7.41 -4.16 42.90
CA PRO A 230 7.52 -3.91 44.32
C PRO A 230 8.94 -4.32 44.75
N GLU A 231 9.72 -3.37 45.26
CA GLU A 231 10.98 -3.69 45.91
C GLU A 231 10.73 -4.74 47.02
N PRO A 232 11.56 -5.77 47.14
CA PRO A 232 11.46 -6.68 48.27
C PRO A 232 11.79 -5.87 49.53
N ARG A 233 10.85 -5.84 50.47
CA ARG A 233 11.10 -5.29 51.82
C ARG A 233 12.30 -6.02 52.41
N GLU A 234 13.44 -5.32 52.50
CA GLU A 234 14.57 -5.77 53.29
C GLU A 234 14.13 -5.88 54.75
N GLY A 235 13.92 -7.12 55.18
CA GLY A 235 13.74 -7.47 56.57
C GLY A 235 15.08 -7.54 57.29
N ALA A 236 15.01 -7.20 58.58
CA ALA A 236 15.86 -7.70 59.65
C ALA A 236 17.30 -7.14 59.75
N SER A 237 17.37 -6.08 60.55
CA SER A 237 18.43 -5.80 61.51
C SER A 237 19.16 -7.04 62.06
N VAL A 238 20.47 -7.12 61.83
CA VAL A 238 21.39 -7.88 62.69
C VAL A 238 22.46 -6.90 63.16
N GLY A 239 22.35 -6.47 64.41
CA GLY A 239 23.37 -5.67 65.09
C GLY A 239 24.58 -6.53 65.46
N ARG A 240 25.78 -6.03 65.19
CA ARG A 240 27.01 -6.47 65.86
C ARG A 240 27.89 -5.26 66.20
N ASP A 241 27.99 -5.05 67.51
CA ASP A 241 29.17 -4.63 68.27
C ASP A 241 29.95 -3.38 67.81
N GLY A 242 29.53 -2.24 68.34
CA GLY A 242 30.39 -1.08 68.58
C GLY A 242 30.93 -1.08 70.02
N ARG A 243 32.22 -1.36 70.20
CA ARG A 243 32.98 -1.01 71.41
C ARG A 243 33.81 0.24 71.16
N VAL A 244 33.51 1.33 71.86
CA VAL A 244 34.51 2.28 72.40
C VAL A 244 34.04 2.78 73.78
N SER A 245 35.00 2.82 74.69
CA SER A 245 34.97 2.95 76.16
C SER A 245 34.68 4.38 76.71
N PRO A 246 34.59 4.58 78.05
CA PRO A 246 33.57 5.41 78.70
C PRO A 246 34.05 6.79 79.21
N GLY A 247 33.08 7.70 79.40
CA GLY A 247 33.24 8.94 80.16
C GLY A 247 32.27 9.00 81.34
N HIS A 248 32.73 8.61 82.53
CA HIS A 248 32.00 8.76 83.79
C HIS A 248 32.32 10.11 84.42
N ARG A 249 31.30 10.95 84.67
CA ARG A 249 31.32 11.98 85.72
C ARG A 249 29.95 12.04 86.41
N GLY A 250 29.78 11.19 87.43
CA GLY A 250 28.82 11.41 88.49
C GLY A 250 29.42 12.38 89.51
N ARG A 251 28.79 13.54 89.69
CA ARG A 251 29.07 14.46 90.80
C ARG A 251 28.37 13.94 92.06
N GLY A 252 29.11 13.96 93.16
CA GLY A 252 28.58 13.66 94.49
C GLY A 252 27.50 14.65 94.93
N LYS A 253 26.55 14.14 95.70
CA LYS A 253 25.73 14.94 96.62
C LYS A 253 26.39 14.90 98.00
N PRO A 254 26.39 16.01 98.74
CA PRO A 254 26.35 15.95 100.19
C PRO A 254 25.13 16.72 100.72
N SER A 255 24.42 16.14 101.69
CA SER A 255 24.31 16.68 103.05
C SER A 255 23.05 16.21 103.77
N ARG A 256 23.27 15.92 105.06
CA ARG A 256 22.39 15.44 106.13
C ARG A 256 21.41 16.51 106.66
N ALA A 257 20.56 15.99 107.56
CA ALA A 257 19.81 16.59 108.67
C ALA A 257 18.33 16.78 108.32
N THR A 258 17.38 16.21 109.07
CA THR A 258 17.29 16.00 110.53
C THR A 258 16.61 14.68 110.88
#